data_AF-X1C133-F1
#
_entry.id   AF-X1C133-F1
#
_cell.length_a   1.000
_cell.length_b   1.000
_cell.length_c   1.000
_cell.angle_alpha   90.00
_cell.angle_beta   90.00
_cell.angle_gamma   90.00
#
_symmetry.space_group_name_H-M   'P 1'
#
loop_
_entity.id
_entity.type
_entity.pdbx_description
1 polymer ?
#
loop_
_entity_poly.entity_id
_entity_poly.type
_entity_poly.pdbx_seq_one_letter_code
_entity_poly.pdbx_strand_id
1 'polypeptide(L)'
;MKILGIETSCDETAAAIVEDGSRIISNVVASQIDIHARYGGIVPEVASRQHLLTIIPVISQAMTGVSWQDINGIAMTFGPGLAGSL
;
A
#
# COMPACT_ATOMS: atom_id res chain seq x y z
N MET A 1 5.98 15.84 -11.72
CA MET A 1 4.97 15.70 -10.65
C MET A 1 5.08 14.30 -10.07
N LYS A 2 5.39 14.16 -8.78
CA LYS A 2 5.48 12.85 -8.11
C LYS A 2 4.26 12.63 -7.21
N ILE A 3 3.62 11.47 -7.35
CA ILE A 3 2.47 11.05 -6.55
C ILE A 3 2.85 9.82 -5.74
N LEU A 4 2.59 9.87 -4.43
CA LEU A 4 2.62 8.69 -3.56
C LEU A 4 1.25 8.00 -3.63
N GLY A 5 1.19 6.83 -4.24
CA GLY A 5 0.02 5.95 -4.22
C GLY A 5 0.07 4.98 -3.04
N ILE A 6 -1.07 4.75 -2.39
CA ILE A 6 -1.24 3.79 -1.28
C ILE A 6 -2.45 2.89 -1.60
N GLU A 7 -2.28 1.59 -1.40
CA GLU A 7 -3.30 0.57 -1.68
C GLU A 7 -3.42 -0.40 -0.49
N THR A 8 -4.63 -0.55 0.04
CA THR A 8 -4.97 -1.40 1.20
C THR A 8 -6.39 -2.00 1.08
N SER A 9 -6.91 -2.20 -0.13
CA SER A 9 -8.30 -2.62 -0.35
C SER A 9 -8.58 -4.08 0.02
N CYS A 10 -7.58 -4.95 0.03
CA CYS A 10 -7.77 -6.38 0.25
C CYS A 10 -6.71 -7.01 1.17
N ASP A 11 -5.72 -7.71 0.64
CA ASP A 11 -4.69 -8.42 1.43
C ASP A 11 -3.26 -8.05 1.03
N GLU A 12 -3.08 -6.95 0.30
CA GLU A 12 -1.79 -6.30 0.07
C GLU A 12 -1.76 -4.91 0.67
N THR A 13 -0.67 -4.59 1.38
CA THR A 13 -0.31 -3.20 1.65
C THR A 13 0.72 -2.79 0.62
N ALA A 14 0.40 -1.83 -0.23
CA ALA A 14 1.33 -1.34 -1.24
C ALA A 14 1.49 0.18 -1.18
N ALA A 15 2.69 0.63 -1.52
CA ALA A 15 2.97 2.03 -1.78
C ALA A 15 3.90 2.17 -2.99
N ALA A 16 3.63 3.17 -3.82
CA ALA A 16 4.41 3.45 -5.02
C ALA A 16 4.59 4.95 -5.21
N ILE A 17 5.72 5.36 -5.76
CA ILE A 17 5.93 6.73 -6.24
C ILE A 17 5.89 6.70 -7.76
N VAL A 18 4.95 7.43 -8.35
CA VAL A 18 4.83 7.58 -9.81
C VAL A 18 5.12 9.03 -10.18
N GLU A 19 6.03 9.22 -11.12
CA GLU A 19 6.37 10.51 -11.70
C GLU A 19 5.68 10.70 -13.06
N ASP A 20 5.02 11.85 -13.21
CA ASP A 20 4.35 12.30 -14.44
C ASP A 20 3.42 11.23 -15.05
N GLY A 21 2.72 10.51 -14.17
CA GLY A 21 1.68 9.53 -14.51
C GLY A 21 2.16 8.27 -15.23
N SER A 22 3.46 8.12 -15.48
CA SER A 22 3.98 7.07 -16.37
C SER A 22 5.28 6.43 -15.89
N ARG A 23 6.11 7.14 -15.12
CA ARG A 23 7.39 6.63 -14.64
C ARG A 23 7.26 6.13 -13.20
N ILE A 24 7.41 4.83 -13.00
CA ILE A 24 7.46 4.24 -11.65
C ILE A 24 8.85 4.50 -11.06
N ILE A 25 8.92 5.23 -9.95
CA ILE A 25 10.15 5.49 -9.20
C ILE A 25 10.41 4.37 -8.19
N SER A 26 9.35 3.95 -7.51
CA SER A 26 9.36 2.86 -6.55
C SER A 26 8.00 2.17 -6.52
N ASN A 27 8.00 0.88 -6.20
CA ASN A 27 6.80 0.09 -6.00
C ASN A 27 7.10 -0.99 -4.96
N VAL A 28 6.47 -0.90 -3.80
CA VAL A 28 6.69 -1.80 -2.66
C VAL A 28 5.36 -2.44 -2.29
N VAL A 29 5.37 -3.76 -2.14
CA VAL A 29 4.19 -4.55 -1.80
C VAL A 29 4.53 -5.47 -0.63
N ALA A 30 3.73 -5.40 0.44
CA ALA A 30 3.72 -6.38 1.51
C ALA A 30 2.45 -7.25 1.36
N SER A 31 2.64 -8.46 0.84
CA SER A 31 1.54 -9.41 0.63
C SER A 31 1.25 -10.24 1.88
N GLN A 32 -0.01 -10.57 2.08
CA GLN A 32 -0.48 -11.37 3.20
C GLN A 32 -0.88 -12.81 2.80
N ILE A 33 -0.54 -13.23 1.57
CA ILE A 33 -0.89 -14.57 1.03
C ILE A 33 -0.55 -15.69 2.02
N ASP A 34 0.65 -15.68 2.61
CA ASP A 34 1.08 -16.73 3.55
C ASP A 34 0.23 -16.75 4.84
N ILE A 35 -0.24 -15.59 5.28
CA ILE A 35 -1.11 -15.45 6.45
C ILE A 35 -2.50 -16.00 6.15
N HIS A 36 -3.04 -15.75 4.95
CA HIS A 36 -4.40 -16.17 4.57
C HIS A 36 -4.45 -17.61 4.05
N ALA A 37 -3.35 -18.17 3.54
CA ALA A 37 -3.26 -19.54 3.01
C ALA A 37 -3.74 -20.59 4.01
N ARG A 38 -3.41 -20.42 5.30
CA ARG A 38 -3.83 -21.29 6.41
C ARG A 38 -5.33 -21.24 6.73
N TYR A 39 -6.06 -20.25 6.21
CA TYR A 39 -7.51 -20.10 6.39
C TYR A 39 -8.31 -20.48 5.13
N GLY A 40 -7.64 -20.73 4.00
CA GLY A 40 -8.30 -21.05 2.72
C GLY A 40 -9.00 -19.86 2.05
N GLY A 41 -8.72 -18.64 2.50
CA GLY A 41 -9.31 -17.40 1.99
C GLY A 41 -8.95 -16.20 2.86
N ILE A 42 -9.25 -15.01 2.36
CA ILE A 42 -8.94 -13.75 3.04
C ILE A 42 -9.84 -13.61 4.28
N VAL A 43 -9.22 -13.41 5.44
CA VAL A 43 -9.91 -13.10 6.70
C VAL A 43 -9.89 -11.58 6.92
N PRO A 44 -11.03 -10.86 6.80
CA PRO A 44 -11.02 -9.39 6.75
C PRO A 44 -10.40 -8.69 7.96
N GLU A 45 -10.65 -9.19 9.18
CA GLU A 45 -10.06 -8.63 10.40
C GLU A 45 -8.54 -8.81 10.45
N VAL A 46 -8.03 -9.96 9.98
CA VAL A 46 -6.60 -10.22 9.91
C VAL A 46 -5.95 -9.29 8.88
N ALA A 47 -6.60 -9.09 7.74
CA ALA A 47 -6.11 -8.20 6.71
C ALA A 47 -5.99 -6.75 7.18
N SER A 48 -7.06 -6.26 7.82
CA SER A 48 -7.13 -4.92 8.39
C SER A 48 -6.00 -4.66 9.41
N ARG A 49 -5.74 -5.60 10.31
CA ARG A 49 -4.63 -5.49 11.29
C ARG A 49 -3.26 -5.51 10.63
N GLN A 50 -3.11 -6.33 9.60
CA GLN A 50 -1.83 -6.46 8.92
C GLN A 50 -1.49 -5.21 8.11
N HIS A 51 -2.48 -4.49 7.55
CA HIS A 51 -2.27 -3.16 6.96
C HIS A 51 -1.71 -2.16 7.99
N LEU A 52 -2.27 -2.10 9.20
CA LEU A 52 -1.76 -1.21 10.26
C LEU A 52 -0.29 -1.46 10.61
N LEU A 53 0.14 -2.72 10.59
CA LEU A 53 1.53 -3.10 10.88
C LEU A 53 2.49 -2.77 9.73
N THR A 54 2.01 -2.81 8.50
CA THR A 54 2.86 -2.76 7.30
C THR A 54 2.85 -1.41 6.60
N ILE A 55 1.85 -0.55 6.82
CA ILE A 55 1.68 0.71 6.08
C ILE A 55 2.87 1.66 6.23
N ILE A 56 3.37 1.88 7.45
CA ILE A 56 4.52 2.76 7.69
C ILE A 56 5.82 2.17 7.11
N PRO A 57 6.15 0.88 7.33
CA PRO A 57 7.30 0.26 6.67
C PRO A 57 7.26 0.35 5.14
N VAL A 58 6.11 0.05 4.53
CA VAL A 58 5.93 0.04 3.07
C VAL A 58 6.09 1.45 2.48
N ILE A 59 5.48 2.46 3.09
CA ILE A 59 5.65 3.87 2.69
C ILE A 59 7.11 4.30 2.85
N SER A 60 7.74 3.96 3.97
CA SER A 60 9.13 4.35 4.25
C SER A 60 10.09 3.74 3.22
N GLN A 61 9.87 2.47 2.86
CA GLN A 61 10.65 1.80 1.82
C GLN A 61 10.42 2.43 0.44
N ALA A 62 9.16 2.74 0.08
CA ALA A 62 8.82 3.38 -1.19
C ALA A 62 9.43 4.79 -1.30
N MET A 63 9.58 5.51 -0.19
CA MET A 63 10.18 6.85 -0.10
C MET A 63 11.72 6.84 -0.06
N THR A 64 12.39 5.69 -0.18
CA THR A 64 13.85 5.63 -0.15
C THR A 64 14.45 6.45 -1.30
N GLY A 65 15.21 7.50 -0.98
CA GLY A 65 15.79 8.41 -1.97
C GLY A 65 14.84 9.49 -2.51
N VAL A 66 13.66 9.65 -1.91
CA VAL A 66 12.69 10.72 -2.22
C VAL A 66 12.34 11.45 -0.93
N SER A 67 12.38 12.78 -0.94
CA SER A 67 11.96 13.57 0.21
C SER A 67 10.47 13.87 0.16
N TRP A 68 9.84 14.12 1.32
CA TRP A 68 8.45 14.55 1.38
C TRP A 68 8.18 15.85 0.61
N GLN A 69 9.17 16.74 0.49
CA GLN A 69 9.05 17.97 -0.32
C GLN A 69 8.98 17.69 -1.83
N ASP A 70 9.37 16.50 -2.29
CA ASP A 70 9.30 16.12 -3.70
C ASP A 70 7.91 15.59 -4.08
N ILE A 71 7.04 15.27 -3.11
CA ILE A 71 5.72 14.69 -3.33
C ILE A 71 4.70 15.81 -3.56
N ASN A 72 4.01 15.75 -4.69
CA ASN A 72 3.01 16.74 -5.09
C ASN A 72 1.58 16.33 -4.74
N GLY A 73 1.37 15.06 -4.36
CA GLY A 73 0.07 14.56 -3.95
C GLY A 73 0.15 13.14 -3.41
N ILE A 74 -0.85 12.77 -2.64
CA ILE A 74 -1.04 11.43 -2.09
C ILE A 74 -2.37 10.91 -2.66
N ALA A 75 -2.31 9.74 -3.30
CA ALA A 75 -3.47 9.02 -3.79
C ALA A 75 -3.65 7.76 -2.94
N MET A 76 -4.87 7.49 -2.52
CA MET A 76 -5.20 6.31 -1.74
C MET A 76 -6.45 5.66 -2.30
N THR A 77 -6.47 4.34 -2.31
CA THR A 77 -7.66 3.59 -2.69
C THR A 77 -8.76 3.83 -1.66
N PHE A 78 -9.91 4.30 -2.13
CA PHE A 78 -11.12 4.50 -1.31
C PHE A 78 -12.13 3.36 -1.49
N GLY A 79 -12.04 2.62 -2.59
CA GLY A 79 -12.90 1.48 -2.87
C GLY A 79 -13.05 1.19 -4.37
N PRO A 80 -13.69 0.06 -4.72
CA PRO A 80 -14.27 -0.94 -3.81
C PRO A 80 -13.20 -1.74 -3.02
N GLY A 81 -13.59 -2.40 -1.93
CA GLY A 81 -12.69 -3.22 -1.10
C GLY A 81 -13.26 -3.64 0.24
N LEU A 82 -12.41 -4.20 1.11
CA LEU A 82 -12.75 -4.61 2.48
C LEU A 82 -12.87 -3.37 3.38
N ALA A 83 -14.05 -3.15 3.94
CA ALA A 83 -14.36 -1.94 4.72
C ALA A 83 -13.50 -1.74 5.98
N GLY A 84 -12.88 -2.79 6.53
CA GLY A 84 -11.95 -2.65 7.66
C GLY A 84 -10.53 -2.28 7.25
N SER A 85 -10.20 -2.44 5.97
CA SER A 85 -8.86 -2.27 5.39
C SER A 85 -8.70 -0.91 4.67
N LEU A 86 -9.83 -0.28 4.32
CA LEU A 86 -9.96 1.07 3.75
C LEU A 86 -10.27 2.10 4.83
#